data_AF-A0A4R8WFA6-F1
#
_entry.id   AF-A0A4R8WFA6-F1
#
_cell.length_a   1.000
_cell.length_b   1.000
_cell.length_c   1.000
_cell.angle_alpha   90.00
_cell.angle_beta   90.00
_cell.angle_gamma   90.00
#
_symmetry.space_group_name_H-M   'P 1'
#
loop_
_entity.id
_entity.type
_entity.pdbx_description
1 polymer ?
#
loop_
_entity_poly.entity_id
_entity_poly.type
_entity_poly.pdbx_seq_one_letter_code
_entity_poly.pdbx_strand_id
1 'polypeptide(L)'
;MPFPALNVTSRPRGLTSAGLALTVVAAALLLSGCTAGDAPVVVTSTPTVAATVAPTGDGTLLIGTLFPMTGEAGAAVTGAAQVAGTELAAREILEQAVPGTLPIQLVHRNSTGNVAAAVADLVARHVDLVLWDATSAVPADVTASVAAAGIALLPLNDFTNGGTPLAADEAFAVRLRTSDPGLADTAGGGEAFDGVVLAALAAREAGDDGGPSIAPALDRVSHGDAVCASWASCITALGEKKQIAYQGVTGRRS
;
A
#
# COMPACT_ATOMS: atom_id res chain seq x y z
N MET A 1 -13.42 55.48 -30.27
CA MET A 1 -12.93 55.08 -31.62
C MET A 1 -13.53 53.72 -31.96
N PRO A 2 -13.84 53.45 -33.23
CA PRO A 2 -14.80 52.45 -33.68
C PRO A 2 -14.19 51.06 -34.00
N PHE A 3 -15.07 50.06 -34.15
CA PHE A 3 -15.05 48.77 -34.88
C PHE A 3 -13.89 48.46 -35.86
N PRO A 4 -13.63 47.19 -36.29
CA PRO A 4 -14.60 46.09 -36.44
C PRO A 4 -14.13 44.64 -36.15
N ALA A 5 -15.15 43.76 -36.13
CA ALA A 5 -15.06 42.32 -36.30
C ALA A 5 -14.53 41.92 -37.69
N LEU A 6 -13.82 40.79 -37.77
CA LEU A 6 -13.61 40.04 -39.01
C LEU A 6 -13.81 38.54 -38.76
N ASN A 7 -14.74 38.01 -39.53
CA ASN A 7 -15.23 36.65 -39.62
C ASN A 7 -14.64 36.05 -40.90
N VAL A 8 -13.84 34.97 -40.87
CA VAL A 8 -13.41 34.28 -42.10
C VAL A 8 -13.22 32.76 -41.87
N THR A 9 -14.26 32.04 -42.32
CA THR A 9 -14.28 30.78 -43.10
C THR A 9 -13.72 29.48 -42.53
N SER A 10 -14.69 28.59 -42.31
CA SER A 10 -14.67 27.15 -42.54
C SER A 10 -13.74 26.66 -43.66
N ARG A 11 -13.01 25.58 -43.39
CA ARG A 11 -12.51 24.64 -44.40
C ARG A 11 -13.15 23.27 -44.19
N PRO A 12 -13.90 22.74 -45.16
CA PRO A 12 -14.34 21.34 -45.13
C PRO A 12 -13.16 20.44 -45.51
N ARG A 13 -12.90 19.38 -44.73
CA ARG A 13 -12.08 18.25 -45.18
C ARG A 13 -13.01 17.20 -45.79
N GLY A 14 -12.79 16.94 -47.07
CA GLY A 14 -13.63 16.12 -47.92
C GLY A 14 -13.65 14.64 -47.54
N LEU A 15 -14.78 14.04 -47.89
CA LEU A 15 -15.01 12.61 -48.08
C LEU A 15 -13.92 12.01 -48.97
N THR A 16 -13.46 10.80 -48.63
CA THR A 16 -13.34 9.73 -49.64
C THR A 16 -13.75 8.40 -49.01
N SER A 17 -14.66 7.76 -49.72
CA SER A 17 -15.29 6.47 -49.49
C SER A 17 -14.48 5.38 -50.20
N ALA A 18 -14.27 4.24 -49.56
CA ALA A 18 -14.03 2.92 -50.17
C ALA A 18 -13.74 1.94 -49.01
N GLY A 19 -14.23 0.72 -48.95
CA GLY A 19 -14.97 -0.09 -49.89
C GLY A 19 -15.00 -1.49 -49.28
N LEU A 20 -16.21 -2.06 -49.25
CA LEU A 20 -16.55 -3.41 -48.83
C LEU A 20 -15.73 -4.48 -49.59
N ALA A 21 -15.27 -5.54 -48.92
CA ALA A 21 -15.14 -6.86 -49.54
C ALA A 21 -15.09 -7.96 -48.47
N LEU A 22 -16.27 -8.48 -48.15
CA LEU A 22 -16.52 -9.73 -47.46
C LEU A 22 -16.36 -10.86 -48.51
N THR A 23 -15.45 -11.80 -48.29
CA THR A 23 -15.42 -13.07 -49.04
C THR A 23 -15.43 -14.23 -48.07
N VAL A 24 -16.65 -14.72 -47.82
CA VAL A 24 -16.94 -16.04 -47.27
C VAL A 24 -16.77 -17.05 -48.41
N VAL A 25 -15.81 -17.96 -48.29
CA VAL A 25 -15.75 -19.16 -49.15
C VAL A 25 -16.02 -20.36 -48.27
N ALA A 26 -17.26 -20.85 -48.34
CA ALA A 26 -17.66 -22.16 -47.86
C ALA A 26 -17.50 -23.16 -49.01
N ALA A 27 -16.68 -24.18 -48.82
CA ALA A 27 -16.63 -25.35 -49.69
C ALA A 27 -16.69 -26.61 -48.81
N ALA A 28 -17.77 -27.36 -49.00
CA ALA A 28 -18.08 -28.60 -48.32
C ALA A 28 -17.49 -29.81 -49.08
N LEU A 29 -16.88 -30.71 -48.31
CA LEU A 29 -16.69 -32.17 -48.46
C LEU A 29 -16.33 -32.78 -49.83
N LEU A 30 -15.29 -33.64 -49.84
CA LEU A 30 -15.45 -35.09 -50.05
C LEU A 30 -14.22 -35.88 -49.53
N LEU A 31 -14.53 -37.06 -48.98
CA LEU A 31 -13.70 -38.07 -48.30
C LEU A 31 -12.50 -38.59 -49.13
N SER A 32 -11.34 -38.75 -48.50
CA SER A 32 -10.35 -39.75 -48.92
C SER A 32 -9.43 -40.20 -47.77
N GLY A 33 -9.24 -41.52 -47.67
CA GLY A 33 -7.98 -42.15 -47.24
C GLY A 33 -7.76 -42.39 -45.74
N CYS A 34 -8.11 -43.58 -45.26
CA CYS A 34 -7.54 -44.16 -44.04
C CYS A 34 -6.13 -44.71 -44.36
N THR A 35 -5.09 -44.17 -43.71
CA THR A 35 -3.84 -44.90 -43.45
C THR A 35 -3.44 -44.64 -42.01
N ALA A 36 -3.50 -45.66 -41.16
CA ALA A 36 -3.04 -45.59 -39.78
C ALA A 36 -1.53 -45.37 -39.77
N GLY A 37 -1.12 -44.13 -39.53
CA GLY A 37 0.23 -43.75 -39.14
C GLY A 37 0.21 -43.39 -37.66
N ASP A 38 1.11 -43.98 -36.87
CA ASP A 38 1.31 -43.70 -35.45
C ASP A 38 1.40 -42.20 -35.21
N ALA A 39 0.41 -41.66 -34.51
CA ALA A 39 0.42 -40.28 -34.04
C ALA A 39 1.32 -40.19 -32.80
N PRO A 40 2.22 -39.19 -32.70
CA PRO A 40 2.99 -38.97 -31.49
C PRO A 40 2.04 -38.65 -30.34
N VAL A 41 2.17 -39.38 -29.23
CA VAL A 41 1.42 -39.15 -28.00
C VAL A 41 1.78 -37.75 -27.49
N VAL A 42 0.88 -36.79 -27.68
CA VAL A 42 0.99 -35.47 -27.07
C VAL A 42 0.79 -35.66 -25.57
N VAL A 43 1.88 -35.60 -24.80
CA VAL A 43 1.82 -35.59 -23.35
C VAL A 43 1.26 -34.22 -22.94
N THR A 44 -0.05 -34.14 -22.73
CA THR A 44 -0.68 -32.98 -22.13
C THR A 44 -0.22 -32.90 -20.67
N SER A 45 0.77 -32.06 -20.39
CA SER A 45 1.18 -31.74 -19.02
C SER A 45 0.05 -30.98 -18.34
N THR A 46 -0.69 -31.64 -17.45
CA THR A 46 -1.63 -30.98 -16.54
C THR A 46 -0.83 -29.97 -15.70
N PRO A 47 -1.17 -28.66 -15.69
CA PRO A 47 -0.49 -27.72 -14.83
C PRO A 47 -0.72 -28.15 -13.38
N THR A 48 0.38 -28.45 -12.69
CA THR A 48 0.35 -28.65 -11.24
C THR A 48 0.05 -27.30 -10.63
N VAL A 49 -1.18 -27.13 -10.11
CA VAL A 49 -1.54 -25.96 -9.34
C VAL A 49 -0.66 -25.99 -8.10
N ALA A 50 0.30 -25.07 -8.00
CA ALA A 50 1.09 -24.88 -6.79
C ALA A 50 0.11 -24.68 -5.63
N ALA A 51 0.31 -25.41 -4.54
CA ALA A 51 -0.54 -25.28 -3.36
C ALA A 51 -0.50 -23.82 -2.91
N THR A 52 -1.64 -23.13 -3.02
CA THR A 52 -1.82 -21.80 -2.44
C THR A 52 -1.69 -21.97 -0.94
N VAL A 53 -0.62 -21.45 -0.35
CA VAL A 53 -0.49 -21.33 1.10
C VAL A 53 -1.75 -20.61 1.58
N ALA A 54 -2.43 -21.17 2.58
CA ALA A 54 -3.62 -20.54 3.12
C ALA A 54 -3.24 -19.13 3.65
N PRO A 55 -4.04 -18.10 3.34
CA PRO A 55 -3.80 -16.77 3.90
C PRO A 55 -3.79 -16.85 5.43
N THR A 56 -2.88 -16.11 6.05
CA THR A 56 -2.70 -16.08 7.50
C THR A 56 -3.52 -14.97 8.17
N GLY A 57 -4.01 -14.00 7.40
CA GLY A 57 -4.89 -12.94 7.87
C GLY A 57 -6.39 -13.21 7.62
N ASP A 58 -7.21 -12.21 7.94
CA ASP A 58 -8.67 -12.30 7.95
C ASP A 58 -9.36 -11.51 6.83
N GLY A 59 -8.57 -10.85 5.98
CA GLY A 59 -9.03 -10.02 4.87
C GLY A 59 -9.23 -8.55 5.24
N THR A 60 -8.85 -8.11 6.44
CA THR A 60 -8.80 -6.71 6.87
C THR A 60 -7.44 -6.39 7.45
N LEU A 61 -6.75 -5.40 6.89
CA LEU A 61 -5.50 -4.93 7.47
C LEU A 61 -5.78 -4.11 8.74
N LEU A 62 -5.70 -4.75 9.90
CA LEU A 62 -5.90 -4.13 11.21
C LEU A 62 -4.56 -3.69 11.80
N ILE A 63 -4.32 -2.38 11.81
CA ILE A 63 -3.08 -1.78 12.27
C ILE A 63 -3.26 -1.23 13.68
N GLY A 64 -2.51 -1.79 14.62
CA GLY A 64 -2.31 -1.23 15.95
C GLY A 64 -1.26 -0.12 15.92
N THR A 65 -1.42 0.88 16.77
CA THR A 65 -0.38 1.90 17.00
C THR A 65 -0.06 2.01 18.48
N LEU A 66 1.21 2.23 18.79
CA LEU A 66 1.69 2.54 20.13
C LEU A 66 2.44 3.87 20.07
N PHE A 67 1.70 4.95 20.26
CA PHE A 67 2.23 6.33 20.21
C PHE A 67 2.12 7.00 21.58
N PRO A 68 2.97 7.99 21.90
CA PRO A 68 2.91 8.68 23.18
C PRO A 68 1.68 9.59 23.23
N MET A 69 0.56 9.10 23.76
CA MET A 69 -0.70 9.86 23.85
C MET A 69 -0.85 10.60 25.19
N THR A 70 -0.02 10.26 26.16
CA THR A 70 0.10 10.95 27.45
C THR A 70 1.58 11.13 27.80
N GLY A 71 1.89 11.90 28.85
CA GLY A 71 3.26 12.13 29.29
C GLY A 71 3.62 13.62 29.29
N GLU A 72 4.92 13.93 29.26
CA GLU A 72 5.37 15.32 29.12
C GLU A 72 4.75 15.98 27.89
N ALA A 73 4.49 17.28 27.97
CA ALA A 73 3.73 18.00 26.95
C ALA A 73 4.26 17.78 25.51
N GLY A 74 5.58 17.65 25.33
CA GLY A 74 6.19 17.38 24.03
C GLY A 74 5.84 16.00 23.45
N ALA A 75 5.85 14.95 24.29
CA ALA A 75 5.59 13.58 23.83
C ALA A 75 4.14 13.43 23.35
N ALA A 76 3.17 13.91 24.14
CA ALA A 76 1.75 13.89 23.77
C ALA A 76 1.45 14.67 22.47
N VAL A 77 2.16 15.77 22.24
CA VAL A 77 2.04 16.58 21.01
C VAL A 77 2.54 15.81 19.78
N THR A 78 3.70 15.14 19.88
CA THR A 78 4.19 14.29 18.78
C THR A 78 3.31 13.05 18.55
N GLY A 79 2.71 12.49 19.61
CA GLY A 79 1.77 11.39 19.48
C GLY A 79 0.51 11.77 18.70
N ALA A 80 -0.03 12.97 18.90
CA ALA A 80 -1.16 13.47 18.12
C ALA A 80 -0.83 13.60 16.62
N ALA A 81 0.37 14.09 16.28
CA ALA A 81 0.84 14.16 14.91
C ALA A 81 0.95 12.77 14.26
N GLN A 82 1.49 11.79 14.99
CA GLN A 82 1.59 10.40 14.53
C GLN A 82 0.20 9.78 14.28
N VAL A 83 -0.77 9.99 15.20
CA VAL A 83 -2.17 9.58 14.99
C VAL A 83 -2.73 10.21 13.72
N ALA A 84 -2.61 11.53 13.57
CA ALA A 84 -3.12 12.24 12.39
C ALA A 84 -2.51 11.73 11.07
N GLY A 85 -1.22 11.37 11.09
CA GLY A 85 -0.51 10.76 9.97
C GLY A 85 -1.07 9.40 9.57
N THR A 86 -1.29 8.51 10.55
CA THR A 86 -1.90 7.20 10.27
C THR A 86 -3.31 7.30 9.70
N GLU A 87 -4.14 8.18 10.27
CA GLU A 87 -5.53 8.40 9.84
C GLU A 87 -5.59 9.03 8.44
N LEU A 88 -4.66 9.95 8.14
CA LEU A 88 -4.52 10.53 6.80
C LEU A 88 -4.17 9.45 5.77
N ALA A 89 -3.18 8.60 6.07
CA ALA A 89 -2.74 7.54 5.16
C ALA A 89 -3.84 6.52 4.88
N ALA A 90 -4.50 6.01 5.92
CA ALA A 90 -5.59 5.06 5.77
C ALA A 90 -6.71 5.63 4.89
N ARG A 91 -7.12 6.88 5.13
CA ARG A 91 -8.10 7.58 4.30
C ARG A 91 -7.67 7.69 2.85
N GLU A 92 -6.45 8.19 2.59
CA GLU A 92 -5.97 8.41 1.22
C GLU A 92 -5.82 7.10 0.42
N ILE A 93 -5.42 6.00 1.07
CA ILE A 93 -5.35 4.67 0.44
C ILE A 93 -6.76 4.20 0.06
N LEU A 94 -7.73 4.34 0.95
CA LEU A 94 -9.10 3.90 0.73
C LEU A 94 -9.82 4.75 -0.33
N GLU A 95 -9.53 6.05 -0.40
CA GLU A 95 -10.00 6.93 -1.48
C GLU A 95 -9.40 6.55 -2.86
N GLN A 96 -8.21 5.95 -2.87
CA GLN A 96 -7.50 5.48 -4.06
C GLN A 96 -7.58 3.96 -4.23
N ALA A 97 -8.57 3.31 -3.63
CA ALA A 97 -8.70 1.86 -3.63
C ALA A 97 -8.80 1.30 -5.07
N VAL A 98 -8.06 0.22 -5.31
CA VAL A 98 -8.10 -0.57 -6.54
C VAL A 98 -8.61 -1.99 -6.23
N PRO A 99 -8.96 -2.82 -7.23
CA PRO A 99 -9.31 -4.21 -6.96
C PRO A 99 -8.23 -4.95 -6.15
N GLY A 100 -8.64 -5.50 -5.01
CA GLY A 100 -7.78 -6.17 -4.03
C GLY A 100 -7.04 -5.24 -3.06
N THR A 101 -7.38 -3.95 -3.00
CA THR A 101 -7.06 -3.14 -1.82
C THR A 101 -7.85 -3.69 -0.63
N LEU A 102 -7.15 -4.02 0.45
CA LEU A 102 -7.78 -4.48 1.68
C LEU A 102 -8.43 -3.31 2.43
N PRO A 103 -9.54 -3.53 3.15
CA PRO A 103 -9.99 -2.59 4.17
C PRO A 103 -8.87 -2.32 5.18
N ILE A 104 -8.76 -1.08 5.65
CA ILE A 104 -7.78 -0.69 6.67
C ILE A 104 -8.54 -0.23 7.91
N GLN A 105 -8.14 -0.74 9.07
CA GLN A 105 -8.66 -0.31 10.37
C GLN A 105 -7.51 0.05 11.29
N LEU A 106 -7.69 1.11 12.09
CA LEU A 106 -6.67 1.60 13.02
C LEU A 106 -7.11 1.40 14.47
N VAL A 107 -6.20 0.95 15.32
CA VAL A 107 -6.39 0.86 16.77
C VAL A 107 -5.30 1.64 17.49
N HIS A 108 -5.69 2.77 18.05
CA HIS A 108 -4.78 3.69 18.73
C HIS A 108 -4.57 3.34 20.21
N ARG A 109 -3.32 3.03 20.60
CA ARG A 109 -2.94 2.80 22.00
C ARG A 109 -1.76 3.66 22.42
N ASN A 110 -1.67 3.85 23.73
CA ASN A 110 -0.67 4.70 24.35
C ASN A 110 0.61 3.91 24.60
N SER A 111 1.76 4.42 24.14
CA SER A 111 3.08 3.86 24.42
C SER A 111 3.70 4.36 25.73
N THR A 112 2.98 5.19 26.50
CA THR A 112 3.40 5.66 27.82
C THR A 112 2.56 5.05 28.94
N GLY A 113 3.12 4.94 30.14
CA GLY A 113 2.45 4.32 31.28
C GLY A 113 2.42 2.79 31.18
N ASN A 114 1.22 2.19 31.21
CA ASN A 114 1.06 0.73 31.21
C ASN A 114 1.08 0.15 29.78
N VAL A 115 2.27 0.09 29.19
CA VAL A 115 2.50 -0.43 27.84
C VAL A 115 2.12 -1.91 27.70
N ALA A 116 2.36 -2.72 28.74
CA ALA A 116 2.00 -4.14 28.72
C ALA A 116 0.49 -4.36 28.52
N ALA A 117 -0.35 -3.56 29.19
CA ALA A 117 -1.80 -3.62 28.99
C ALA A 117 -2.23 -3.13 27.60
N ALA A 118 -1.55 -2.10 27.07
CA ALA A 118 -1.79 -1.62 25.71
C ALA A 118 -1.48 -2.70 24.67
N VAL A 119 -0.33 -3.37 24.78
CA VAL A 119 0.04 -4.50 23.91
C VAL A 119 -0.94 -5.66 24.05
N ALA A 120 -1.32 -6.02 25.28
CA ALA A 120 -2.28 -7.10 25.51
C ALA A 120 -3.65 -6.83 24.85
N ASP A 121 -4.13 -5.58 24.86
CA ASP A 121 -5.37 -5.22 24.15
C ASP A 121 -5.21 -5.29 22.62
N LEU A 122 -4.06 -4.91 22.05
CA LEU A 122 -3.79 -5.08 20.62
C LEU A 122 -3.76 -6.57 20.22
N VAL A 123 -3.12 -7.41 21.03
CA VAL A 123 -3.11 -8.87 20.82
C VAL A 123 -4.53 -9.44 20.90
N ALA A 124 -5.32 -9.03 21.89
CA ALA A 124 -6.70 -9.49 22.04
C ALA A 124 -7.63 -9.06 20.88
N ARG A 125 -7.24 -8.01 20.14
CA ARG A 125 -7.95 -7.54 18.95
C ARG A 125 -7.47 -8.19 17.66
N HIS A 126 -6.44 -9.03 17.73
CA HIS A 126 -5.84 -9.67 16.56
C HIS A 126 -5.35 -8.66 15.52
N VAL A 127 -4.69 -7.58 15.95
CA VAL A 127 -4.06 -6.67 14.99
C VAL A 127 -2.96 -7.39 14.20
N ASP A 128 -2.82 -7.09 12.92
CA ASP A 128 -1.84 -7.74 12.04
C ASP A 128 -0.45 -7.13 12.16
N LEU A 129 -0.42 -5.82 12.37
CA LEU A 129 0.79 -5.02 12.41
C LEU A 129 0.69 -3.94 13.51
N VAL A 130 1.79 -3.72 14.20
CA VAL A 130 1.96 -2.64 15.18
C VAL A 130 2.95 -1.62 14.64
N LEU A 131 2.50 -0.37 14.52
CA LEU A 131 3.38 0.79 14.36
C LEU A 131 3.87 1.24 15.74
N TRP A 132 5.18 1.25 15.94
CA TRP A 132 5.79 1.78 17.16
C TRP A 132 6.27 3.21 16.97
N ASP A 133 6.06 4.04 17.99
CA ASP A 133 6.50 5.43 18.10
C ASP A 133 7.81 5.80 17.38
N ALA A 134 7.77 6.88 16.59
CA ALA A 134 8.93 7.42 15.87
C ALA A 134 9.99 8.04 16.78
N THR A 135 9.64 8.40 18.02
CA THR A 135 10.53 9.14 18.94
C THR A 135 11.37 8.25 19.86
N SER A 136 11.10 6.94 19.89
CA SER A 136 11.72 6.03 20.86
C SER A 136 12.04 4.65 20.28
N ALA A 137 13.04 3.99 20.86
CA ALA A 137 13.36 2.60 20.53
C ALA A 137 12.28 1.66 21.09
N VAL A 138 12.00 0.58 20.36
CA VAL A 138 11.07 -0.45 20.83
C VAL A 138 11.64 -1.21 22.03
N PRO A 139 10.93 -1.29 23.16
CA PRO A 139 11.32 -2.13 24.29
C PRO A 139 11.34 -3.62 23.90
N ALA A 140 12.32 -4.36 24.42
CA ALA A 140 12.52 -5.78 24.07
C ALA A 140 11.34 -6.68 24.47
N ASP A 141 10.63 -6.35 25.56
CA ASP A 141 9.43 -7.05 26.01
C ASP A 141 8.24 -6.81 25.06
N VAL A 142 8.11 -5.61 24.49
CA VAL A 142 7.13 -5.33 23.43
C VAL A 142 7.45 -6.15 22.19
N THR A 143 8.71 -6.13 21.73
CA THR A 143 9.15 -6.95 20.58
C THR A 143 8.84 -8.43 20.78
N ALA A 144 9.16 -8.97 21.97
CA ALA A 144 8.89 -10.37 22.29
C ALA A 144 7.39 -10.69 22.31
N SER A 145 6.57 -9.81 22.90
CA SER A 145 5.11 -10.02 23.03
C SER A 145 4.39 -9.97 21.68
N VAL A 146 4.75 -8.99 20.83
CA VAL A 146 4.19 -8.83 19.48
C VAL A 146 4.59 -9.99 18.59
N ALA A 147 5.87 -10.41 18.62
CA ALA A 147 6.33 -11.58 17.87
C ALA A 147 5.68 -12.89 18.32
N ALA A 148 5.50 -13.10 19.63
CA ALA A 148 4.83 -14.30 20.16
C ALA A 148 3.35 -14.38 19.73
N ALA A 149 2.71 -13.24 19.47
CA ALA A 149 1.35 -13.15 18.95
C ALA A 149 1.26 -13.27 17.42
N GLY A 150 2.39 -13.40 16.71
CA GLY A 150 2.40 -13.45 15.24
C GLY A 150 2.10 -12.11 14.58
N ILE A 151 2.27 -11.00 15.28
CA ILE A 151 1.98 -9.66 14.79
C ILE A 151 3.26 -9.07 14.18
N ALA A 152 3.15 -8.41 13.03
CA ALA A 152 4.27 -7.68 12.44
C ALA A 152 4.58 -6.43 13.28
N LEU A 153 5.86 -6.10 13.46
CA LEU A 153 6.27 -4.88 14.15
C LEU A 153 7.00 -3.98 13.16
N LEU A 154 6.55 -2.73 13.05
CA LEU A 154 7.20 -1.70 12.25
C LEU A 154 7.57 -0.50 13.15
N PRO A 155 8.86 -0.38 13.53
CA PRO A 155 9.37 0.78 14.25
C PRO A 155 9.38 2.01 13.34
N LEU A 156 8.72 3.10 13.75
CA LEU A 156 8.68 4.32 12.93
C LEU A 156 9.98 5.12 12.97
N ASN A 157 10.88 4.84 13.92
CA ASN A 157 12.21 5.41 13.93
C ASN A 157 13.04 4.98 12.70
N ASP A 158 12.67 3.88 12.03
CA ASP A 158 13.24 3.45 10.73
C ASP A 158 12.98 4.46 9.59
N PHE A 159 12.09 5.45 9.77
CA PHE A 159 11.77 6.47 8.76
C PHE A 159 12.42 7.83 9.04
N THR A 160 13.14 7.97 10.15
CA THR A 160 13.63 9.27 10.64
C THR A 160 14.91 9.78 9.97
N ASN A 161 15.47 9.05 8.99
CA ASN A 161 16.53 9.48 8.05
C ASN A 161 17.62 10.42 8.62
N GLY A 162 18.13 10.11 9.81
CA GLY A 162 18.93 11.05 10.62
C GLY A 162 18.66 10.96 12.12
N GLY A 163 17.66 10.16 12.53
CA GLY A 163 17.43 9.76 13.91
C GLY A 163 16.51 10.69 14.71
N THR A 164 15.90 11.69 14.06
CA THR A 164 14.91 12.58 14.68
C THR A 164 13.66 12.64 13.81
N PRO A 165 12.45 12.53 14.36
CA PRO A 165 11.22 12.70 13.59
C PRO A 165 11.21 14.03 12.83
N LEU A 166 10.84 13.94 11.56
CA LEU A 166 10.85 15.04 10.61
C LEU A 166 9.59 15.87 10.78
N ALA A 167 9.75 17.18 10.96
CA ALA A 167 8.63 18.10 10.82
C ALA A 167 8.10 18.04 9.37
N ALA A 168 6.78 18.03 9.22
CA ALA A 168 6.16 18.06 7.92
C ALA A 168 6.50 19.37 7.18
N ASP A 169 6.71 19.28 5.86
CA ASP A 169 6.69 20.48 5.04
C ASP A 169 5.30 21.13 5.04
N GLU A 170 5.19 22.37 4.57
CA GLU A 170 3.93 23.13 4.65
C GLU A 170 2.77 22.41 3.95
N ALA A 171 3.04 21.79 2.80
CA ALA A 171 2.01 21.10 2.02
C ALA A 171 1.49 19.85 2.75
N PHE A 172 2.39 19.06 3.34
CA PHE A 172 2.02 17.89 4.11
C PHE A 172 1.40 18.25 5.45
N ALA A 173 1.86 19.32 6.10
CA ALA A 173 1.27 19.85 7.33
C ALA A 173 -0.19 20.29 7.13
N VAL A 174 -0.55 20.83 5.96
CA VAL A 174 -1.95 21.12 5.62
C VAL A 174 -2.76 19.83 5.53
N ARG A 175 -2.22 18.78 4.89
CA ARG A 175 -2.89 17.48 4.79
C ARG A 175 -3.09 16.83 6.16
N LEU A 176 -2.08 16.83 7.03
CA LEU A 176 -2.21 16.31 8.40
C LEU A 176 -3.35 16.99 9.17
N ARG A 177 -3.50 18.32 9.02
CA ARG A 177 -4.57 19.08 9.66
C ARG A 177 -5.97 18.81 9.13
N THR A 178 -6.11 18.09 8.01
CA THR A 178 -7.42 17.57 7.58
C THR A 178 -7.89 16.42 8.47
N SER A 179 -6.97 15.66 9.07
CA SER A 179 -7.28 14.63 10.07
C SER A 179 -7.48 15.25 11.47
N ASP A 180 -6.61 16.20 11.86
CA ASP A 180 -6.72 16.90 13.13
C ASP A 180 -6.38 18.41 12.99
N PRO A 181 -7.38 19.29 12.95
CA PRO A 181 -7.15 20.75 12.85
C PRO A 181 -6.42 21.35 14.05
N GLY A 182 -6.38 20.65 15.19
CA GLY A 182 -5.81 21.09 16.46
C GLY A 182 -4.32 20.79 16.64
N LEU A 183 -3.65 20.20 15.64
CA LEU A 183 -2.24 19.82 15.74
C LEU A 183 -1.33 21.01 16.11
N ALA A 184 -0.69 20.89 17.26
CA ALA A 184 0.30 21.85 17.75
C ALA A 184 1.69 21.64 17.10
N ASP A 185 1.98 20.42 16.64
CA ASP A 185 3.22 20.03 15.94
C ASP A 185 2.87 18.98 14.86
N THR A 186 3.81 18.69 13.97
CA THR A 186 3.65 17.72 12.87
C THR A 186 4.74 16.65 12.82
N ALA A 187 5.76 16.74 13.67
CA ALA A 187 6.85 15.78 13.75
C ALA A 187 6.32 14.37 14.10
N GLY A 188 6.79 13.36 13.37
CA GLY A 188 6.30 11.99 13.49
C GLY A 188 5.08 11.70 12.59
N GLY A 189 4.35 12.73 12.14
CA GLY A 189 3.18 12.55 11.28
C GLY A 189 3.52 11.98 9.91
N GLY A 190 4.69 12.34 9.35
CA GLY A 190 5.16 11.80 8.08
C GLY A 190 5.56 10.33 8.19
N GLU A 191 6.29 9.98 9.24
CA GLU A 191 6.74 8.62 9.51
C GLU A 191 5.55 7.69 9.72
N ALA A 192 4.56 8.15 10.49
CA ALA A 192 3.34 7.40 10.74
C ALA A 192 2.49 7.21 9.46
N PHE A 193 2.43 8.25 8.60
CA PHE A 193 1.79 8.16 7.29
C PHE A 193 2.48 7.10 6.40
N ASP A 194 3.80 7.21 6.25
CA ASP A 194 4.58 6.29 5.42
C ASP A 194 4.56 4.86 5.99
N GLY A 195 4.48 4.70 7.31
CA GLY A 195 4.33 3.41 7.97
C GLY A 195 3.04 2.69 7.58
N VAL A 196 1.91 3.40 7.53
CA VAL A 196 0.63 2.83 7.06
C VAL A 196 0.68 2.50 5.57
N VAL A 197 1.26 3.38 4.74
CA VAL A 197 1.39 3.10 3.30
C VAL A 197 2.27 1.88 3.05
N LEU A 198 3.43 1.78 3.73
CA LEU A 198 4.32 0.65 3.62
C LEU A 198 3.65 -0.66 4.09
N ALA A 199 2.92 -0.63 5.20
CA ALA A 199 2.17 -1.79 5.69
C ALA A 199 1.12 -2.27 4.67
N ALA A 200 0.36 -1.35 4.08
CA ALA A 200 -0.62 -1.69 3.04
C ALA A 200 0.04 -2.25 1.77
N LEU A 201 1.19 -1.69 1.36
CA LEU A 201 1.97 -2.21 0.22
C LEU A 201 2.54 -3.60 0.51
N ALA A 202 3.01 -3.83 1.73
CA ALA A 202 3.51 -5.13 2.18
C ALA A 202 2.41 -6.19 2.16
N ALA A 203 1.22 -5.88 2.68
CA ALA A 203 0.06 -6.77 2.62
C ALA A 203 -0.35 -7.07 1.17
N ARG A 204 -0.35 -6.04 0.30
CA ARG A 204 -0.63 -6.19 -1.13
C ARG A 204 0.37 -7.09 -1.84
N GLU A 205 1.66 -6.90 -1.59
CA GLU A 205 2.73 -7.70 -2.20
C GLU A 205 2.73 -9.15 -1.67
N ALA A 206 2.39 -9.34 -0.39
CA ALA A 206 2.21 -10.67 0.17
C ALA A 206 0.95 -11.38 -0.35
N GLY A 207 -0.06 -10.61 -0.76
CA GLY A 207 -1.40 -11.14 -1.05
C GLY A 207 -2.10 -11.67 0.19
N ASP A 208 -1.68 -11.21 1.37
CA ASP A 208 -2.09 -11.66 2.70
C ASP A 208 -1.85 -10.53 3.71
N ASP A 209 -2.75 -10.38 4.67
CA ASP A 209 -2.74 -9.36 5.71
C ASP A 209 -2.20 -9.87 7.04
N GLY A 210 -2.02 -11.17 7.23
CA GLY A 210 -1.50 -11.68 8.50
C GLY A 210 -0.07 -11.21 8.78
N GLY A 211 0.20 -10.88 10.04
CA GLY A 211 1.51 -10.41 10.50
C GLY A 211 2.73 -11.24 10.04
N PRO A 212 2.68 -12.59 10.02
CA PRO A 212 3.80 -13.41 9.54
C PRO A 212 4.12 -13.22 8.05
N SER A 213 3.11 -12.88 7.24
CA SER A 213 3.26 -12.57 5.81
C SER A 213 3.71 -11.14 5.56
N ILE A 214 3.18 -10.19 6.35
CA ILE A 214 3.54 -8.77 6.27
C ILE A 214 4.99 -8.53 6.67
N ALA A 215 5.46 -9.11 7.78
CA ALA A 215 6.78 -8.83 8.34
C ALA A 215 7.93 -8.94 7.31
N PRO A 216 8.09 -10.05 6.56
CA PRO A 216 9.11 -10.14 5.51
C PRO A 216 8.77 -9.31 4.26
N ALA A 217 7.50 -8.95 4.04
CA ALA A 217 7.08 -8.16 2.89
C ALA A 217 7.46 -6.68 3.04
N LEU A 218 7.52 -6.15 4.27
CA LEU A 218 8.00 -4.79 4.56
C LEU A 218 9.36 -4.54 3.90
N ASP A 219 10.31 -5.48 4.02
CA ASP A 219 11.62 -5.34 3.41
C ASP A 219 11.57 -5.48 1.88
N ARG A 220 10.72 -6.37 1.34
CA ARG A 220 10.57 -6.55 -0.12
C ARG A 220 10.07 -5.29 -0.82
N VAL A 221 9.13 -4.56 -0.19
CA VAL A 221 8.58 -3.32 -0.77
C VAL A 221 9.45 -2.08 -0.49
N SER A 222 10.50 -2.19 0.34
CA SER A 222 11.45 -1.10 0.62
C SER A 222 12.73 -1.14 -0.24
N HIS A 223 13.15 -2.32 -0.74
CA HIS A 223 14.51 -2.53 -1.26
C HIS A 223 14.59 -2.95 -2.74
N GLY A 224 13.52 -2.76 -3.52
CA GLY A 224 13.52 -3.02 -4.95
C GLY A 224 14.29 -2.00 -5.80
N ASP A 225 14.20 -2.13 -7.11
CA ASP A 225 14.82 -1.25 -8.10
C ASP A 225 13.85 -0.17 -8.62
N ALA A 226 12.54 -0.42 -8.56
CA ALA A 226 11.50 0.51 -8.99
C ALA A 226 11.09 1.46 -7.86
N VAL A 227 11.68 2.66 -7.84
CA VAL A 227 11.28 3.70 -6.87
C VAL A 227 9.87 4.20 -7.15
N CYS A 228 9.04 4.24 -6.12
CA CYS A 228 7.70 4.80 -6.13
C CYS A 228 7.44 5.57 -4.82
N ALA A 229 6.58 6.58 -4.85
CA ALA A 229 6.44 7.54 -3.74
C ALA A 229 4.99 7.73 -3.23
N SER A 230 4.05 6.95 -3.78
CA SER A 230 2.64 7.03 -3.40
C SER A 230 1.96 5.68 -3.58
N TRP A 231 0.84 5.46 -2.88
CA TRP A 231 0.02 4.27 -3.05
C TRP A 231 -0.25 3.96 -4.53
N ALA A 232 -0.80 4.92 -5.27
CA ALA A 232 -1.13 4.73 -6.70
C ALA A 232 0.09 4.38 -7.57
N SER A 233 1.23 5.06 -7.38
CA SER A 233 2.44 4.79 -8.18
C SER A 233 3.05 3.43 -7.85
N CYS A 234 3.04 3.04 -6.57
CA CYS A 234 3.54 1.74 -6.13
C CYS A 234 2.63 0.59 -6.58
N ILE A 235 1.31 0.73 -6.49
CA ILE A 235 0.35 -0.25 -7.00
C ILE A 235 0.54 -0.47 -8.51
N THR A 236 0.79 0.60 -9.27
CA THR A 236 1.08 0.50 -10.70
C THR A 236 2.33 -0.34 -10.94
N ALA A 237 3.43 -0.05 -10.23
CA ALA A 237 4.67 -0.79 -10.35
C ALA A 237 4.55 -2.28 -9.93
N LEU A 238 3.79 -2.57 -8.86
CA LEU A 238 3.47 -3.93 -8.43
C LEU A 238 2.65 -4.68 -9.50
N GLY A 239 1.68 -3.99 -10.14
CA GLY A 239 0.91 -4.56 -11.25
C GLY A 239 1.77 -4.91 -12.48
N GLU A 240 2.86 -4.17 -12.69
CA GLU A 240 3.89 -4.46 -13.70
C GLU A 240 4.89 -5.53 -13.25
N LYS A 241 4.69 -6.14 -12.07
CA LYS A 241 5.56 -7.14 -11.46
C LYS A 241 6.98 -6.65 -11.17
N LYS A 242 7.14 -5.34 -10.92
CA LYS A 242 8.42 -4.76 -10.50
C LYS A 242 8.63 -4.96 -9.01
N GLN A 243 9.88 -5.08 -8.60
CA GLN A 243 10.24 -5.02 -7.19
C GLN A 243 10.34 -3.55 -6.80
N ILE A 244 9.45 -3.09 -5.93
CA ILE A 244 9.37 -1.67 -5.57
C ILE A 244 10.34 -1.30 -4.45
N ALA A 245 10.81 -0.06 -4.49
CA ALA A 245 11.47 0.59 -3.36
C ALA A 245 10.65 1.82 -2.98
N TYR A 246 9.71 1.64 -2.06
CA TYR A 246 8.87 2.72 -1.57
C TYR A 246 9.71 3.80 -0.87
N GLN A 247 9.51 5.05 -1.29
CA GLN A 247 10.12 6.24 -0.72
C GLN A 247 9.04 7.32 -0.58
N GLY A 248 8.45 7.39 0.61
CA GLY A 248 7.29 8.22 0.91
C GLY A 248 7.64 9.67 1.22
N VAL A 249 6.80 10.32 2.04
CA VAL A 249 6.98 11.73 2.42
C VAL A 249 8.23 11.95 3.27
N THR A 250 8.68 10.92 3.99
CA THR A 250 9.92 10.92 4.79
C THR A 250 11.13 10.41 4.02
N GLY A 251 10.95 9.94 2.79
CA GLY A 251 11.99 9.31 1.99
C GLY A 251 12.05 7.80 2.21
N ARG A 252 13.27 7.24 2.18
CA ARG A 252 13.49 5.79 2.29
C ARG A 252 13.45 5.34 3.75
N ARG A 253 12.93 4.14 4.01
CA ARG A 253 13.11 3.41 5.27
C ARG A 253 14.59 2.98 5.43
N SER A 254 15.24 3.37 6.53
CA SER A 254 16.67 3.14 6.82
C SER A 254 16.98 1.75 7.33
#